data_AF-A0A8X6LUX3-F1
#
_entry.id   AF-A0A8X6LUX3-F1
#
_cell.length_a   1.000
_cell.length_b   1.000
_cell.length_c   1.000
_cell.angle_alpha   90.00
_cell.angle_beta   90.00
_cell.angle_gamma   90.00
#
_symmetry.space_group_name_H-M   'P 1'
#
loop_
_entity.id
_entity.type
_entity.pdbx_description
1 polymer ?
#
loop_
_entity_poly.entity_id
_entity_poly.type
_entity_poly.pdbx_seq_one_letter_code
_entity_poly.pdbx_strand_id
1 'polypeptide(L)'
;MLHGTIKQVTLHIFTDASAIGYACCAFLRCVEEDEVKVSLVSAKARVAPVQRPTIPRLELSGATIGARIASTILETLNSPLKTYFWTDSMTVLGWITNSEPWNTFVGNRVREIRELTNVEDWRFVPGDLNPADLPSRSCDWSQLFRSQWWEGPKWLHESPECWPYTEITLPQEALLERRKSVAVNLTIDTNDNFGNRFLYFSSYPKIIRMTAWVLRFCHNLKANSHKLRKELTFQEIQMAEEAVIRIIQAEWSCKMQEKYSKTIQFYEENKILKVRSRFILGEDAEDFVRPTVLPDHSIVRRLIEYTHKTLQHAGVQTTLSQIHFIQDIKGNETVDLDIVDARHLRKRIRYLQTLRFQLRQRFQREYLAELIRNPQLSLKRHNLSPGDIVLIGSDNTKRLNWPLGRVIELFKGKDNIEPVVRLRVANGEIIRPIQRIYPLEIDSAEFTKSVPEKVESATETIDDVDHEHIPPEEQSETLRIEQSQSVKKTRFGRRIVPVKRLDL
;
A
#
# COMPACT_ATOMS: atom_id res chain seq x y z
N MET A 1 -76.13 7.69 25.65
CA MET A 1 -76.41 8.75 24.66
C MET A 1 -75.22 9.68 24.65
N LEU A 2 -74.65 9.94 23.47
CA LEU A 2 -73.86 11.13 23.08
C LEU A 2 -73.38 10.83 21.65
N HIS A 3 -74.27 11.02 20.68
CA HIS A 3 -73.91 11.05 19.26
C HIS A 3 -73.64 12.51 18.91
N GLY A 4 -72.47 13.01 19.32
CA GLY A 4 -71.91 14.22 18.73
C GLY A 4 -71.14 13.82 17.47
N THR A 5 -71.42 14.45 16.34
CA THR A 5 -70.68 14.23 15.09
C THR A 5 -69.25 14.75 15.28
N ILE A 6 -68.26 13.85 15.33
CA ILE A 6 -66.85 14.22 15.48
C ILE A 6 -66.38 14.85 14.17
N LYS A 7 -66.00 16.13 14.19
CA LYS A 7 -65.52 16.87 13.01
C LYS A 7 -64.04 16.61 12.73
N GLN A 8 -63.22 16.60 13.78
CA GLN A 8 -61.78 16.47 13.64
C GLN A 8 -61.16 15.80 14.87
N VAL A 9 -60.20 14.91 14.61
CA VAL A 9 -59.38 14.29 15.66
C VAL A 9 -57.91 14.55 15.35
N THR A 10 -57.18 15.08 16.32
CA THR A 10 -55.73 15.33 16.21
C THR A 10 -54.99 14.73 17.39
N LEU A 11 -53.77 14.23 17.13
CA LEU A 11 -52.89 13.66 18.14
C LEU A 11 -51.80 14.68 18.50
N HIS A 12 -51.58 14.91 19.79
CA HIS A 12 -50.59 15.88 20.28
C HIS A 12 -49.61 15.18 21.22
N ILE A 13 -48.33 15.17 20.84
CA ILE A 13 -47.26 14.54 21.60
C ILE A 13 -46.38 15.62 22.20
N PHE A 14 -46.30 15.66 23.52
CA PHE A 14 -45.44 16.59 24.27
C PHE A 14 -44.23 15.82 24.78
N THR A 15 -43.06 16.44 24.70
CA THR A 15 -41.80 15.83 25.15
C THR A 15 -41.00 16.82 25.98
N ASP A 16 -40.33 16.31 27.00
CA ASP A 16 -39.46 17.11 27.87
C ASP A 16 -38.37 16.24 28.52
N ALA A 17 -37.31 16.87 29.01
CA ALA A 17 -36.28 16.24 29.80
C ALA A 17 -35.70 17.14 30.89
N SER A 18 -35.37 16.50 32.01
CA SER A 18 -34.67 17.08 33.14
C SER A 18 -33.39 16.30 33.47
N ALA A 19 -32.63 16.78 34.44
CA ALA A 19 -31.46 16.07 34.96
C ALA A 19 -31.81 14.71 35.61
N ILE A 20 -33.08 14.47 35.96
CA ILE A 20 -33.55 13.29 36.67
C ILE A 20 -34.11 12.24 35.68
N GLY A 21 -34.75 12.69 34.60
CA GLY A 21 -35.41 11.83 33.65
C GLY A 21 -35.94 12.58 32.43
N TYR A 22 -36.42 11.84 31.45
CA TYR A 22 -37.03 12.37 30.24
C TYR A 22 -38.35 11.66 29.99
N ALA A 23 -39.32 12.41 29.49
CA ALA A 23 -40.69 11.95 29.40
C ALA A 23 -41.41 12.46 28.15
N CYS A 24 -42.52 11.81 27.84
CA CYS A 24 -43.47 12.28 26.85
C CYS A 24 -44.91 11.93 27.23
N CYS A 25 -45.84 12.72 26.70
CA CYS A 25 -47.27 12.63 26.96
C CYS A 25 -48.02 12.76 25.63
N ALA A 26 -49.00 11.89 25.41
CA ALA A 26 -49.81 11.86 24.21
C ALA A 26 -51.26 12.23 24.57
N PHE A 27 -51.78 13.29 23.97
CA PHE A 27 -53.15 13.74 24.12
C PHE A 27 -53.91 13.61 22.80
N LEU A 28 -55.15 13.14 22.89
CA LEU A 28 -56.09 13.17 21.79
C LEU A 28 -56.98 14.41 21.94
N ARG A 29 -57.08 15.19 20.87
CA ARG A 29 -57.98 16.34 20.79
C ARG A 29 -59.09 16.01 19.81
N CYS A 30 -60.33 15.99 20.30
CA CYS A 30 -61.54 15.74 19.53
C CYS A 30 -62.36 17.03 19.46
N VAL A 31 -62.63 17.49 18.23
CA VAL A 31 -63.51 18.63 17.96
C VAL A 31 -64.89 18.10 17.62
N GLU A 32 -65.84 18.31 18.53
CA GLU A 32 -67.27 18.10 18.30
C GLU A 32 -67.91 19.43 17.81
N GLU A 33 -69.22 19.44 17.53
CA GLU A 33 -69.88 20.62 16.96
C GLU A 33 -69.79 21.88 17.83
N ASP A 34 -69.89 21.72 19.16
CA ASP A 34 -69.90 22.83 20.14
C ASP A 34 -68.80 22.73 21.21
N GLU A 35 -68.01 21.65 21.24
CA GLU A 35 -67.05 21.39 22.33
C GLU A 35 -65.74 20.77 21.81
N VAL A 36 -64.62 21.21 22.39
CA VAL A 36 -63.30 20.59 22.18
C VAL A 36 -62.93 19.79 23.42
N LYS A 37 -62.85 18.47 23.26
CA LYS A 37 -62.42 17.55 24.32
C LYS A 37 -60.98 17.16 24.11
N VAL A 38 -60.18 17.30 25.15
CA VAL A 38 -58.78 16.87 25.20
C VAL A 38 -58.67 15.78 26.26
N SER A 39 -57.96 14.70 25.94
CA SER A 39 -57.78 13.60 26.89
C SER A 39 -56.43 12.94 26.73
N LEU A 40 -55.79 12.62 27.85
CA LEU A 40 -54.55 11.86 27.87
C LEU A 40 -54.78 10.42 27.37
N VAL A 41 -54.01 10.01 26.38
CA VAL A 41 -54.02 8.64 25.81
C VAL A 41 -52.92 7.79 26.43
N SER A 42 -51.71 8.36 26.52
CA SER A 42 -50.54 7.63 27.00
C SER A 42 -49.52 8.60 27.55
N ALA A 43 -48.75 8.17 28.54
CA ALA A 43 -47.58 8.89 29.00
C ALA A 43 -46.47 7.91 29.34
N LYS A 44 -45.22 8.34 29.13
CA LYS A 44 -44.06 7.50 29.38
C LYS A 44 -42.92 8.36 29.90
N ALA A 45 -42.33 7.94 31.00
CA ALA A 45 -41.14 8.54 31.57
C ALA A 45 -40.01 7.51 31.65
N ARG A 46 -38.77 7.99 31.59
CA ARG A 46 -37.56 7.20 31.83
C ARG A 46 -36.60 7.96 32.72
N VAL A 47 -36.00 7.25 33.65
CA VAL A 47 -34.94 7.80 34.51
C VAL A 47 -33.69 8.09 33.66
N ALA A 48 -33.03 9.21 33.93
CA ALA A 48 -31.80 9.59 33.26
C ALA A 48 -30.69 8.54 33.52
N PRO A 49 -29.86 8.21 32.52
CA PRO A 49 -28.77 7.25 32.70
C PRO A 49 -27.77 7.69 33.78
N VAL A 50 -27.14 6.71 34.45
CA VAL A 50 -26.13 6.95 35.49
C VAL A 50 -24.97 7.80 34.95
N GLN A 51 -24.49 7.49 33.75
CA GLN A 51 -23.60 8.39 33.00
C GLN A 51 -24.45 9.48 32.36
N ARG A 52 -24.63 10.59 33.06
CA ARG A 52 -25.53 11.67 32.64
C ARG A 52 -25.04 12.30 31.34
N PRO A 53 -25.78 12.13 30.22
CA PRO A 53 -25.52 12.92 29.03
C PRO A 53 -25.95 14.37 29.27
N THR A 54 -25.58 15.28 28.37
CA THR A 54 -26.00 16.69 28.44
C THR A 54 -27.53 16.81 28.37
N ILE A 55 -28.08 17.89 28.93
CA ILE A 55 -29.53 18.13 28.93
C ILE A 55 -30.11 18.06 27.50
N PRO A 56 -29.52 18.69 26.46
CA PRO A 56 -30.00 18.55 25.08
C PRO A 56 -30.08 17.12 24.56
N ARG A 57 -29.17 16.24 24.99
CA ARG A 57 -29.19 14.82 24.61
C ARG A 57 -30.31 14.04 25.31
N LEU A 58 -30.67 14.45 26.53
CA LEU A 58 -31.84 13.89 27.23
C LEU A 58 -33.13 14.40 26.57
N GLU A 59 -33.21 15.68 26.23
CA GLU A 59 -34.34 16.27 25.50
C GLU A 59 -34.55 15.54 24.16
N LEU A 60 -33.48 15.32 23.38
CA LEU A 60 -33.55 14.54 22.14
C LEU A 60 -33.99 13.10 22.38
N SER A 61 -33.63 12.51 23.52
CA SER A 61 -34.09 11.18 23.90
C SER A 61 -35.57 11.17 24.28
N GLY A 62 -36.08 12.23 24.91
CA GLY A 62 -37.51 12.49 25.11
C GLY A 62 -38.26 12.55 23.78
N ALA A 63 -37.77 13.36 22.84
CA ALA A 63 -38.29 13.45 21.48
C ALA A 63 -38.34 12.09 20.76
N THR A 64 -37.27 11.29 20.89
CA THR A 64 -37.20 9.95 20.30
C THR A 64 -38.27 9.01 20.86
N ILE A 65 -38.54 9.05 22.17
CA ILE A 65 -39.62 8.25 22.77
C ILE A 65 -40.98 8.78 22.33
N GLY A 66 -41.16 10.10 22.25
CA GLY A 66 -42.36 10.72 21.71
C GLY A 66 -42.71 10.19 20.30
N ALA A 67 -41.73 10.19 19.39
CA ALA A 67 -41.90 9.66 18.04
C ALA A 67 -42.32 8.18 18.02
N ARG A 68 -41.69 7.33 18.85
CA ARG A 68 -42.04 5.90 18.95
C ARG A 68 -43.45 5.68 19.48
N ILE A 69 -43.85 6.43 20.52
CA ILE A 69 -45.20 6.32 21.08
C ILE A 69 -46.24 6.77 20.06
N ALA A 70 -45.97 7.84 19.32
CA ALA A 70 -46.87 8.29 18.27
C ALA A 70 -47.10 7.20 17.21
N SER A 71 -46.03 6.59 16.70
CA SER A 71 -46.15 5.47 15.74
C SER A 71 -46.94 4.30 16.33
N THR A 72 -46.66 3.91 17.59
CA THR A 72 -47.42 2.83 18.26
C THR A 72 -48.91 3.17 18.39
N ILE A 73 -49.26 4.41 18.76
CA ILE A 73 -50.67 4.84 18.88
C ILE A 73 -51.35 4.85 17.51
N LEU A 74 -50.71 5.40 16.48
CA LEU A 74 -51.26 5.46 15.13
C LEU A 74 -51.48 4.06 14.53
N GLU A 75 -50.53 3.15 14.73
CA GLU A 75 -50.66 1.74 14.35
C GLU A 75 -51.82 1.06 15.08
N THR A 76 -51.99 1.33 16.38
CA THR A 76 -53.06 0.74 17.20
C THR A 76 -54.44 1.26 16.81
N LEU A 77 -54.55 2.56 16.51
CA LEU A 77 -55.82 3.19 16.11
C LEU A 77 -56.21 2.87 14.66
N ASN A 78 -55.29 2.34 13.85
CA ASN A 78 -55.48 1.98 12.46
C ASN A 78 -56.14 3.10 11.62
N SER A 79 -55.80 4.36 11.93
CA SER A 79 -56.36 5.55 11.31
C SER A 79 -55.28 6.64 11.20
N PRO A 80 -55.09 7.25 10.02
CA PRO A 80 -54.13 8.32 9.84
C PRO A 80 -54.64 9.61 10.51
N LEU A 81 -54.21 9.85 11.74
CA LEU A 81 -54.50 11.09 12.46
C LEU A 81 -53.44 12.15 12.20
N LYS A 82 -53.86 13.40 12.01
CA LYS A 82 -52.92 14.53 12.00
C LYS A 82 -52.26 14.64 13.37
N THR A 83 -50.93 14.56 13.38
CA THR A 83 -50.13 14.47 14.60
C THR A 83 -49.23 15.70 14.73
N TYR A 84 -49.14 16.27 15.93
CA TYR A 84 -48.25 17.37 16.25
C TYR A 84 -47.29 16.98 17.37
N PHE A 85 -46.02 17.35 17.23
CA PHE A 85 -44.98 17.09 18.22
C PHE A 85 -44.55 18.41 18.85
N TRP A 86 -44.48 18.45 20.17
CA TRP A 86 -44.21 19.65 20.94
C TRP A 86 -43.00 19.42 21.86
N THR A 87 -42.08 20.37 21.84
CA THR A 87 -40.93 20.42 22.74
C THR A 87 -40.57 21.87 23.04
N ASP A 88 -40.07 22.12 24.23
CA ASP A 88 -39.50 23.39 24.68
C ASP A 88 -37.99 23.51 24.38
N SER A 89 -37.39 22.48 23.78
CA SER A 89 -35.98 22.51 23.39
C SER A 89 -35.80 23.01 21.96
N MET A 90 -35.36 24.26 21.85
CA MET A 90 -34.97 24.86 20.57
C MET A 90 -33.77 24.10 19.95
N THR A 91 -32.88 23.52 20.78
CA THR A 91 -31.77 22.69 20.29
C THR A 91 -32.26 21.42 19.60
N VAL A 92 -33.25 20.72 20.19
CA VAL A 92 -33.84 19.52 19.59
C VAL A 92 -34.56 19.86 18.29
N LEU A 93 -35.37 20.91 18.27
CA LEU A 93 -36.04 21.38 17.05
C LEU A 93 -35.02 21.73 15.97
N GLY A 94 -33.95 22.45 16.33
CA GLY A 94 -32.86 22.77 15.42
C GLY A 94 -32.17 21.53 14.85
N TRP A 95 -31.94 20.49 15.65
CA TRP A 95 -31.36 19.23 15.16
C TRP A 95 -32.29 18.46 14.24
N ILE A 96 -33.60 18.46 14.52
CA ILE A 96 -34.61 17.78 13.71
C ILE A 96 -34.83 18.50 12.37
N THR A 97 -34.78 19.82 12.34
CA THR A 97 -34.99 20.62 11.11
C THR A 97 -33.73 20.69 10.23
N ASN A 98 -32.54 20.86 10.81
CA ASN A 98 -31.32 21.08 10.04
C ASN A 98 -30.61 19.77 9.64
N SER A 99 -30.05 19.73 8.43
CA SER A 99 -29.35 18.56 7.89
C SER A 99 -27.82 18.68 7.97
N GLU A 100 -27.32 19.01 9.16
CA GLU A 100 -25.88 19.05 9.43
C GLU A 100 -25.30 17.65 9.71
N PRO A 101 -23.98 17.43 9.54
CA PRO A 101 -23.34 16.17 9.89
C PRO A 101 -23.19 16.07 11.40
N TRP A 102 -24.28 15.75 12.09
CA TRP A 102 -24.30 15.54 13.53
C TRP A 102 -23.41 14.36 13.94
N ASN A 103 -22.91 14.40 15.17
CA ASN A 103 -22.20 13.26 15.74
C ASN A 103 -23.07 12.00 15.82
N THR A 104 -22.46 10.85 16.14
CA THR A 104 -23.15 9.56 16.10
C THR A 104 -24.37 9.49 17.02
N PHE A 105 -24.33 10.12 18.20
CA PHE A 105 -25.46 10.08 19.15
C PHE A 105 -26.67 10.85 18.63
N VAL A 106 -26.45 12.12 18.25
CA VAL A 106 -27.50 13.02 17.76
C VAL A 106 -28.00 12.54 16.39
N GLY A 107 -27.09 12.25 15.47
CA GLY A 107 -27.43 11.83 14.11
C GLY A 107 -28.24 10.54 14.04
N ASN A 108 -27.99 9.56 14.93
CA ASN A 108 -28.79 8.34 14.95
C ASN A 108 -30.23 8.56 15.44
N ARG A 109 -30.42 9.39 16.47
CA ARG A 109 -31.75 9.71 17.02
C ARG A 109 -32.55 10.62 16.09
N VAL A 110 -31.91 11.63 15.51
CA VAL A 110 -32.53 12.51 14.52
C VAL A 110 -32.98 11.70 13.30
N ARG A 111 -32.17 10.75 12.83
CA ARG A 111 -32.56 9.84 11.75
C ARG A 111 -33.82 9.04 12.12
N GLU A 112 -33.82 8.41 13.29
CA GLU A 112 -34.97 7.64 13.77
C GLU A 112 -36.24 8.51 13.87
N ILE A 113 -36.13 9.73 14.40
CA ILE A 113 -37.25 10.67 14.47
C ILE A 113 -37.78 11.01 13.08
N ARG A 114 -36.90 11.29 12.12
CA ARG A 114 -37.27 11.61 10.73
C ARG A 114 -37.84 10.42 9.95
N GLU A 115 -37.51 9.19 10.35
CA GLU A 115 -38.10 7.96 9.78
C GLU A 115 -39.53 7.74 10.31
N LEU A 116 -39.80 8.12 11.56
CA LEU A 116 -41.10 7.90 12.21
C LEU A 116 -42.07 9.09 12.09
N THR A 117 -41.57 10.30 11.81
CA THR A 117 -42.36 11.54 11.88
C THR A 117 -41.98 12.51 10.77
N ASN A 118 -42.89 13.40 10.39
CA ASN A 118 -42.56 14.50 9.48
C ASN A 118 -41.93 15.66 10.25
N VAL A 119 -40.91 16.29 9.67
CA VAL A 119 -40.20 17.42 10.27
C VAL A 119 -41.11 18.63 10.49
N GLU A 120 -42.08 18.85 9.61
CA GLU A 120 -43.02 19.99 9.64
C GLU A 120 -44.04 19.91 10.79
N ASP A 121 -44.22 18.73 11.37
CA ASP A 121 -45.17 18.49 12.47
C ASP A 121 -44.57 18.85 13.85
N TRP A 122 -43.26 19.14 13.91
CA TRP A 122 -42.55 19.52 15.14
C TRP A 122 -42.67 21.03 15.41
N ARG A 123 -43.09 21.37 16.64
CA ARG A 123 -43.39 22.73 17.07
C ARG A 123 -42.77 23.03 18.44
N PHE A 124 -42.53 24.31 18.66
CA PHE A 124 -42.09 24.82 19.96
C PHE A 124 -43.28 25.04 20.90
N VAL A 125 -43.10 24.69 22.17
CA VAL A 125 -43.99 25.08 23.28
C VAL A 125 -43.14 25.67 24.40
N PRO A 126 -43.52 26.81 25.01
CA PRO A 126 -42.82 27.31 26.20
C PRO A 126 -42.85 26.28 27.34
N GLY A 127 -41.74 26.14 28.07
CA GLY A 127 -41.60 25.14 29.14
C GLY A 127 -42.71 25.23 30.20
N ASP A 128 -43.12 26.43 30.60
CA ASP A 128 -44.21 26.65 31.57
C ASP A 128 -45.58 26.15 31.08
N LEU A 129 -45.73 25.99 29.75
CA LEU A 129 -46.94 25.50 29.09
C LEU A 129 -46.81 24.04 28.63
N ASN A 130 -45.66 23.40 28.88
CA ASN A 130 -45.36 22.05 28.44
C ASN A 130 -45.83 21.02 29.48
N PRO A 131 -46.88 20.24 29.20
CA PRO A 131 -47.37 19.23 30.15
C PRO A 131 -46.37 18.09 30.38
N ALA A 132 -45.34 17.93 29.55
CA ALA A 132 -44.32 16.91 29.74
C ALA A 132 -43.30 17.23 30.86
N ASP A 133 -43.31 18.45 31.41
CA ASP A 133 -42.44 18.85 32.53
C ASP A 133 -42.76 18.08 33.82
N LEU A 134 -44.03 17.86 34.13
CA LEU A 134 -44.46 17.09 35.31
C LEU A 134 -43.91 15.65 35.35
N PRO A 135 -43.99 14.85 34.27
CA PRO A 135 -43.40 13.51 34.27
C PRO A 135 -41.87 13.50 34.06
N SER A 136 -41.25 14.59 33.60
CA SER A 136 -39.79 14.68 33.47
C SER A 136 -39.11 15.08 34.80
N ARG A 137 -39.80 15.87 35.63
CA ARG A 137 -39.37 16.35 36.96
C ARG A 137 -40.32 15.77 38.00
N SER A 138 -39.91 14.66 38.63
CA SER A 138 -40.63 13.97 39.72
C SER A 138 -41.70 14.84 40.41
N CYS A 139 -42.98 14.48 40.27
CA CYS A 139 -44.10 15.24 40.84
C CYS A 139 -44.64 14.58 42.11
N ASP A 140 -45.14 15.41 43.03
CA ASP A 140 -45.93 14.93 44.17
C ASP A 140 -47.39 14.67 43.75
N TRP A 141 -48.05 13.71 44.41
CA TRP A 141 -49.46 13.38 44.15
C TRP A 141 -50.39 14.59 44.29
N SER A 142 -50.11 15.49 45.24
CA SER A 142 -50.89 16.70 45.46
C SER A 142 -50.79 17.67 44.28
N GLN A 143 -49.59 17.78 43.68
CA GLN A 143 -49.35 18.63 42.52
C GLN A 143 -50.04 18.07 41.28
N LEU A 144 -49.95 16.75 41.07
CA LEU A 144 -50.60 16.06 39.96
C LEU A 144 -52.13 16.19 40.01
N PHE A 145 -52.74 16.07 41.20
CA PHE A 145 -54.18 16.19 41.33
C PHE A 145 -54.67 17.62 41.09
N ARG A 146 -53.94 18.63 41.59
CA ARG A 146 -54.30 20.04 41.40
C ARG A 146 -54.10 20.53 39.98
N SER A 147 -53.17 19.95 39.23
CA SER A 147 -52.89 20.37 37.85
C SER A 147 -53.91 19.82 36.84
N GLN A 148 -54.72 18.82 37.22
CA GLN A 148 -55.63 18.11 36.31
C GLN A 148 -54.94 17.68 35.01
N TRP A 149 -53.67 17.27 35.12
CA TRP A 149 -52.77 17.08 33.98
C TRP A 149 -53.32 16.16 32.86
N TRP A 150 -54.20 15.20 33.21
CA TRP A 150 -54.85 14.32 32.24
C TRP A 150 -55.87 15.00 31.31
N GLU A 151 -56.33 16.21 31.64
CA GLU A 151 -57.23 17.02 30.81
C GLU A 151 -56.44 17.77 29.71
N GLY A 152 -55.11 17.83 29.82
CA GLY A 152 -54.25 18.53 28.88
C GLY A 152 -54.18 20.05 29.13
N PRO A 153 -53.34 20.77 28.39
CA PRO A 153 -53.14 22.19 28.59
C PRO A 153 -54.33 23.01 28.07
N LYS A 154 -54.72 24.07 28.79
CA LYS A 154 -55.91 24.88 28.49
C LYS A 154 -55.94 25.43 27.05
N TRP A 155 -54.80 25.90 26.56
CA TRP A 155 -54.67 26.45 25.21
C TRP A 155 -54.96 25.42 24.11
N LEU A 156 -54.87 24.11 24.40
CA LEU A 156 -55.16 23.07 23.43
C LEU A 156 -56.67 22.91 23.16
N HIS A 157 -57.53 23.41 24.06
CA HIS A 157 -58.97 23.51 23.84
C HIS A 157 -59.34 24.66 22.89
N GLU A 158 -58.46 25.65 22.74
CA GLU A 158 -58.67 26.78 21.83
C GLU A 158 -58.46 26.38 20.36
N SER A 159 -58.66 27.35 19.47
CA SER A 159 -58.47 27.16 18.04
C SER A 159 -56.97 27.08 17.69
N PRO A 160 -56.58 26.41 16.58
CA PRO A 160 -55.18 26.23 16.21
C PRO A 160 -54.37 27.51 16.02
N GLU A 161 -55.03 28.64 15.79
CA GLU A 161 -54.43 29.96 15.64
C GLU A 161 -53.93 30.54 16.98
N CYS A 162 -54.50 30.09 18.10
CA CYS A 162 -54.10 30.50 19.45
C CYS A 162 -52.97 29.63 20.02
N TRP A 163 -52.55 28.58 19.31
CA TRP A 163 -51.48 27.70 19.79
C TRP A 163 -50.14 28.43 19.81
N PRO A 164 -49.25 28.08 20.76
CA PRO A 164 -47.92 28.70 20.83
C PRO A 164 -47.17 28.49 19.51
N TYR A 165 -46.65 29.58 18.97
CA TYR A 165 -45.81 29.58 17.77
C TYR A 165 -44.52 30.34 18.06
N THR A 166 -43.41 29.75 17.63
CA THR A 166 -42.09 30.40 17.67
C THR A 166 -41.30 29.89 16.48
N GLU A 167 -40.61 30.80 15.80
CA GLU A 167 -39.75 30.44 14.67
C GLU A 167 -38.55 29.62 15.17
N ILE A 168 -38.31 28.48 14.51
CA ILE A 168 -37.27 27.55 14.90
C ILE A 168 -35.92 28.10 14.43
N THR A 169 -35.06 28.45 15.39
CA THR A 169 -33.69 28.87 15.12
C THR A 169 -32.72 27.87 15.73
N LEU A 170 -31.60 27.58 15.06
CA LEU A 170 -30.60 26.66 15.59
C LEU A 170 -29.65 27.42 16.55
N PRO A 171 -29.65 27.10 17.86
CA PRO A 171 -28.75 27.76 18.81
C PRO A 171 -27.29 27.41 18.53
N GLN A 172 -26.34 28.29 18.89
CA GLN A 172 -24.91 28.02 18.69
C GLN A 172 -24.44 26.81 19.51
N GLU A 173 -25.03 26.56 20.67
CA GLU A 173 -24.76 25.41 21.53
C GLU A 173 -25.06 24.09 20.81
N ALA A 174 -26.07 24.07 19.95
CA ALA A 174 -26.45 22.91 19.16
C ALA A 174 -25.35 22.51 18.15
N LEU A 175 -24.54 23.48 17.69
CA LEU A 175 -23.43 23.27 16.75
C LEU A 175 -22.23 22.57 17.39
N LEU A 176 -22.14 22.55 18.73
CA LEU A 176 -21.07 21.82 19.45
C LEU A 176 -21.10 20.31 19.17
N GLU A 177 -22.28 19.77 18.83
CA GLU A 177 -22.49 18.36 18.50
C GLU A 177 -22.28 18.04 17.01
N ARG A 178 -21.90 19.04 16.19
CA ARG A 178 -21.50 18.85 14.79
C ARG A 178 -20.20 18.03 14.74
N ARG A 179 -20.11 17.07 13.81
CA ARG A 179 -18.86 16.33 13.58
C ARG A 179 -17.76 17.33 13.25
N LYS A 180 -16.70 17.33 14.06
CA LYS A 180 -15.48 18.10 13.77
C LYS A 180 -14.86 17.55 12.49
N SER A 181 -14.88 18.33 11.42
CA SER A 181 -14.07 18.04 10.24
C SER A 181 -12.61 18.35 10.59
N VAL A 182 -11.77 17.31 10.60
CA VAL A 182 -10.32 17.51 10.73
C VAL A 182 -9.80 17.87 9.33
N ALA A 183 -9.51 19.14 9.10
CA ALA A 183 -8.74 19.55 7.93
C ALA A 183 -7.29 19.11 8.14
N VAL A 184 -6.85 18.10 7.39
CA VAL A 184 -5.45 17.66 7.38
C VAL A 184 -4.73 18.49 6.32
N ASN A 185 -3.96 19.48 6.76
CA ASN A 185 -3.04 20.18 5.87
C ASN A 185 -1.81 19.31 5.64
N LEU A 186 -1.57 18.93 4.39
CA LEU A 186 -0.44 18.10 3.98
C LEU A 186 0.70 19.01 3.53
N THR A 187 1.70 19.21 4.39
CA THR A 187 2.97 19.84 4.02
C THR A 187 3.89 18.77 3.44
N ILE A 188 4.24 18.90 2.16
CA ILE A 188 5.22 18.04 1.51
C ILE A 188 6.58 18.72 1.66
N ASP A 189 7.38 18.27 2.62
CA ASP A 189 8.78 18.67 2.71
C ASP A 189 9.59 17.82 1.71
N THR A 190 10.09 18.44 0.64
CA THR A 190 10.79 17.75 -0.45
C THR A 190 12.24 17.41 -0.12
N ASN A 191 12.73 17.80 1.07
CA ASN A 191 14.13 17.64 1.47
C ASN A 191 14.39 16.44 2.40
N ASP A 192 13.35 15.73 2.87
CA ASP A 192 13.53 14.55 3.71
C ASP A 192 13.46 13.26 2.87
N ASN A 193 14.50 12.43 2.97
CA ASN A 193 14.53 11.11 2.33
C ASN A 193 13.50 10.20 3.00
N PHE A 194 12.34 10.02 2.34
CA PHE A 194 11.23 9.20 2.82
C PHE A 194 11.68 7.78 3.23
N GLY A 195 12.70 7.23 2.56
CA GLY A 195 13.36 5.96 2.79
C GLY A 195 13.87 5.79 4.23
N ASN A 196 14.25 6.88 4.90
CA ASN A 196 14.69 6.86 6.29
C ASN A 196 13.59 6.38 7.25
N ARG A 197 12.30 6.58 6.91
CA ARG A 197 11.17 6.11 7.74
C ARG A 197 11.13 4.59 7.85
N PHE A 198 11.60 3.87 6.84
CA PHE A 198 11.69 2.42 6.88
C PHE A 198 12.79 1.91 7.82
N LEU A 199 13.71 2.77 8.25
CA LEU A 199 14.75 2.42 9.22
C LEU A 199 14.21 2.23 10.64
N TYR A 200 12.96 2.58 10.92
CA TYR A 200 12.29 2.13 12.14
C TYR A 200 12.22 0.61 12.25
N PHE A 201 12.08 -0.10 11.12
CA PHE A 201 11.92 -1.55 11.11
C PHE A 201 13.26 -2.28 11.16
N SER A 202 13.38 -3.27 12.05
CA SER A 202 14.63 -3.98 12.33
C SER A 202 15.14 -4.92 11.22
N SER A 203 14.32 -5.25 10.21
CA SER A 203 14.67 -6.28 9.21
C SER A 203 13.97 -6.03 7.88
N TYR A 204 14.61 -6.38 6.77
CA TYR A 204 14.05 -6.21 5.43
C TYR A 204 12.65 -6.84 5.21
N PRO A 205 12.36 -8.08 5.67
CA PRO A 205 11.01 -8.65 5.50
C PRO A 205 9.90 -7.87 6.25
N LYS A 206 10.24 -7.22 7.37
CA LYS A 206 9.29 -6.36 8.10
C LYS A 206 8.96 -5.11 7.30
N ILE A 207 9.97 -4.52 6.64
CA ILE A 207 9.79 -3.38 5.73
C ILE A 207 8.80 -3.77 4.63
N ILE A 208 9.05 -4.87 3.92
CA ILE A 208 8.20 -5.33 2.81
C ILE A 208 6.77 -5.63 3.28
N ARG A 209 6.59 -6.40 4.37
CA ARG A 209 5.25 -6.70 4.89
C ARG A 209 4.48 -5.45 5.30
N MET A 210 5.12 -4.52 5.99
CA MET A 210 4.47 -3.28 6.39
C MET A 210 4.08 -2.43 5.19
N THR A 211 4.96 -2.31 4.18
CA THR A 211 4.62 -1.65 2.92
C THR A 211 3.43 -2.34 2.23
N ALA A 212 3.39 -3.68 2.19
CA ALA A 212 2.27 -4.42 1.62
C ALA A 212 0.94 -4.14 2.35
N TRP A 213 0.95 -4.10 3.68
CA TRP A 213 -0.23 -3.72 4.47
C TRP A 213 -0.68 -2.29 4.22
N VAL A 214 0.25 -1.34 4.07
CA VAL A 214 -0.07 0.06 3.73
C VAL A 214 -0.69 0.15 2.34
N LEU A 215 -0.13 -0.55 1.35
CA LEU A 215 -0.68 -0.58 -0.01
C LEU A 215 -2.08 -1.22 -0.04
N ARG A 216 -2.30 -2.31 0.70
CA ARG A 216 -3.62 -2.93 0.87
C ARG A 216 -4.63 -1.98 1.51
N PHE A 217 -4.22 -1.26 2.55
CA PHE A 217 -5.06 -0.27 3.20
C PHE A 217 -5.50 0.80 2.19
N CYS A 218 -4.57 1.35 1.43
CA CYS A 218 -4.86 2.31 0.36
C CYS A 218 -5.77 1.71 -0.73
N HIS A 219 -5.61 0.43 -1.08
CA HIS A 219 -6.50 -0.26 -2.01
C HIS A 219 -7.93 -0.32 -1.47
N ASN A 220 -8.11 -0.82 -0.24
CA ASN A 220 -9.41 -1.02 0.40
C ASN A 220 -10.19 0.29 0.67
N LEU A 221 -9.51 1.44 0.68
CA LEU A 221 -10.14 2.76 0.79
C LEU A 221 -10.81 3.23 -0.51
N LYS A 222 -10.46 2.66 -1.66
CA LYS A 222 -11.05 3.05 -2.95
C LYS A 222 -12.49 2.53 -3.06
N ALA A 223 -13.42 3.39 -3.48
CA ALA A 223 -14.87 3.12 -3.48
C ALA A 223 -15.28 1.86 -4.28
N ASN A 224 -14.58 1.56 -5.39
CA ASN A 224 -14.88 0.42 -6.28
C ASN A 224 -13.88 -0.75 -6.12
N SER A 225 -13.16 -0.84 -5.00
CA SER A 225 -12.20 -1.93 -4.76
C SER A 225 -12.87 -3.14 -4.11
N HIS A 226 -12.42 -4.34 -4.49
CA HIS A 226 -12.75 -5.55 -3.76
C HIS A 226 -11.94 -5.57 -2.45
N LYS A 227 -12.65 -5.57 -1.32
CA LYS A 227 -12.01 -5.46 0.00
C LYS A 227 -11.22 -6.74 0.33
N LEU A 228 -9.90 -6.63 0.37
CA LEU A 228 -9.01 -7.71 0.77
C LEU A 228 -8.92 -7.78 2.30
N ARG A 229 -9.25 -8.93 2.89
CA ARG A 229 -9.35 -9.12 4.36
C ARG A 229 -8.54 -10.30 4.93
N LYS A 230 -7.93 -11.13 4.07
CA LYS A 230 -7.20 -12.34 4.46
C LYS A 230 -5.69 -12.09 4.64
N GLU A 231 -4.86 -13.11 4.58
CA GLU A 231 -3.40 -12.99 4.60
C GLU A 231 -2.85 -12.21 3.38
N LEU A 232 -1.61 -11.73 3.45
CA LEU A 232 -0.96 -11.04 2.33
C LEU A 232 -0.70 -12.02 1.19
N THR A 233 -1.16 -11.68 -0.01
CA THR A 233 -0.90 -12.47 -1.21
C THR A 233 0.52 -12.24 -1.73
N PHE A 234 1.03 -13.18 -2.52
CA PHE A 234 2.31 -13.03 -3.21
C PHE A 234 2.35 -11.74 -4.05
N GLN A 235 1.28 -11.44 -4.78
CA GLN A 235 1.20 -10.26 -5.62
C GLN A 235 1.31 -8.95 -4.83
N GLU A 236 0.75 -8.89 -3.62
CA GLU A 236 0.86 -7.71 -2.74
C GLU A 236 2.27 -7.54 -2.16
N ILE A 237 2.96 -8.65 -1.90
CA ILE A 237 4.35 -8.64 -1.48
C ILE A 237 5.23 -8.14 -2.64
N GLN A 238 5.02 -8.65 -3.85
CA GLN A 238 5.75 -8.21 -5.05
C GLN A 238 5.53 -6.71 -5.32
N MET A 239 4.29 -6.23 -5.26
CA MET A 239 3.98 -4.80 -5.41
C MET A 239 4.64 -3.94 -4.33
N ALA A 240 4.75 -4.45 -3.10
CA ALA A 240 5.43 -3.77 -2.01
C ALA A 240 6.95 -3.71 -2.21
N GLU A 241 7.56 -4.77 -2.72
CA GLU A 241 8.98 -4.81 -3.09
C GLU A 241 9.28 -3.79 -4.19
N GLU A 242 8.50 -3.80 -5.28
CA GLU A 242 8.61 -2.81 -6.35
C GLU A 242 8.44 -1.37 -5.85
N ALA A 243 7.49 -1.13 -4.94
CA ALA A 243 7.28 0.19 -4.35
C ALA A 243 8.49 0.67 -3.53
N VAL A 244 9.08 -0.23 -2.74
CA VAL A 244 10.30 0.08 -1.97
C VAL A 244 11.48 0.34 -2.89
N ILE A 245 11.64 -0.44 -3.96
CA ILE A 245 12.69 -0.23 -4.97
C ILE A 245 12.53 1.15 -5.64
N ARG A 246 11.31 1.54 -6.01
CA ARG A 246 11.03 2.87 -6.57
C ARG A 246 11.44 4.00 -5.62
N ILE A 247 11.19 3.84 -4.32
CA ILE A 247 11.60 4.83 -3.30
C ILE A 247 13.13 4.91 -3.22
N ILE A 248 13.80 3.75 -3.17
CA ILE A 248 15.27 3.66 -3.15
C ILE A 248 15.88 4.35 -4.38
N GLN A 249 15.30 4.13 -5.56
CA GLN A 249 15.78 4.71 -6.82
C GLN A 249 15.44 6.20 -6.94
N ALA A 250 14.29 6.65 -6.45
CA ALA A 250 13.93 8.06 -6.43
C ALA A 250 14.84 8.89 -5.49
N GLU A 251 15.32 8.29 -4.41
CA GLU A 251 16.27 8.90 -3.47
C GLU A 251 17.73 8.76 -3.92
N TRP A 252 17.96 8.16 -5.09
CA TRP A 252 19.30 8.04 -5.65
C TRP A 252 19.77 9.38 -6.23
N SER A 253 20.93 9.84 -5.76
CA SER A 253 21.47 11.13 -6.22
C SER A 253 21.76 11.15 -7.72
N CYS A 254 21.21 12.13 -8.44
CA CYS A 254 21.41 12.31 -9.90
C CYS A 254 22.89 12.36 -10.31
N LYS A 255 23.77 12.93 -9.47
CA LYS A 255 25.23 13.00 -9.70
C LYS A 255 25.91 11.63 -9.78
N MET A 256 25.42 10.64 -9.02
CA MET A 256 25.94 9.27 -9.08
C MET A 256 25.39 8.54 -10.29
N GLN A 257 24.11 8.76 -10.62
CA GLN A 257 23.47 8.17 -11.80
C GLN A 257 24.15 8.57 -13.12
N GLU A 258 24.51 9.86 -13.28
CA GLU A 258 25.27 10.37 -14.44
C GLU A 258 26.69 9.80 -14.56
N LYS A 259 27.30 9.40 -13.44
CA LYS A 259 28.62 8.77 -13.44
C LYS A 259 28.56 7.35 -13.99
N TYR A 260 27.54 6.60 -13.60
CA TYR A 260 27.38 5.20 -14.02
C TYR A 260 26.73 5.05 -15.40
N SER A 261 25.93 6.02 -15.85
CA SER A 261 25.31 6.00 -17.19
C SER A 261 26.34 6.02 -18.33
N LYS A 262 27.57 6.49 -18.05
CA LYS A 262 28.71 6.45 -18.97
C LYS A 262 29.32 5.06 -19.16
N THR A 263 29.03 4.12 -18.26
CA THR A 263 29.65 2.77 -18.24
C THR A 263 28.60 1.65 -18.32
N ILE A 264 27.39 1.91 -17.84
CA ILE A 264 26.30 0.94 -17.75
C ILE A 264 25.11 1.53 -18.51
N GLN A 265 24.55 0.75 -19.44
CA GLN A 265 23.31 1.11 -20.09
C GLN A 265 22.13 0.76 -19.16
N PHE A 266 21.32 1.76 -18.86
CA PHE A 266 20.11 1.59 -18.06
C PHE A 266 18.87 1.49 -18.96
N TYR A 267 17.88 0.74 -18.50
CA TYR A 267 16.55 0.66 -19.09
C TYR A 267 15.52 0.80 -17.97
N GLU A 268 14.41 1.49 -18.22
CA GLU A 268 13.34 1.69 -17.25
C GLU A 268 12.13 0.84 -17.63
N GLU A 269 11.68 0.02 -16.68
CA GLU A 269 10.51 -0.85 -16.81
C GLU A 269 9.63 -0.69 -15.58
N ASN A 270 8.33 -0.41 -15.74
CA ASN A 270 7.40 -0.20 -14.61
C ASN A 270 7.89 0.85 -13.59
N LYS A 271 8.60 1.88 -14.06
CA LYS A 271 9.26 2.92 -13.25
C LYS A 271 10.39 2.41 -12.35
N ILE A 272 10.99 1.27 -12.71
CA ILE A 272 12.14 0.68 -12.04
C ILE A 272 13.32 0.66 -13.01
N LEU A 273 14.45 1.20 -12.57
CA LEU A 273 15.70 1.17 -13.32
C LEU A 273 16.32 -0.23 -13.26
N LYS A 274 16.56 -0.82 -14.42
CA LYS A 274 17.24 -2.10 -14.64
C LYS A 274 18.47 -1.92 -15.52
N VAL A 275 19.42 -2.85 -15.45
CA VAL A 275 20.61 -2.85 -16.30
C VAL A 275 20.32 -3.56 -17.61
N ARG A 276 20.68 -2.93 -18.72
CA ARG A 276 20.68 -3.57 -20.04
C ARG A 276 21.93 -4.44 -20.15
N SER A 277 21.76 -5.76 -19.98
CA SER A 277 22.85 -6.72 -20.19
C SER A 277 23.06 -7.00 -21.68
N ARG A 278 24.17 -7.65 -22.05
CA ARG A 278 24.39 -8.14 -23.43
C ARG A 278 23.67 -9.46 -23.71
N PHE A 279 23.02 -10.05 -22.70
CA PHE A 279 22.32 -11.34 -22.78
C PHE A 279 20.85 -11.22 -23.19
N ILE A 280 20.45 -10.10 -23.84
CA ILE A 280 19.07 -9.79 -24.26
C ILE A 280 18.43 -10.89 -25.13
N LEU A 281 19.26 -11.77 -25.74
CA LEU A 281 18.84 -12.86 -26.63
C LEU A 281 18.83 -14.25 -25.96
N GLY A 282 19.06 -14.37 -24.65
CA GLY A 282 18.99 -15.65 -23.94
C GLY A 282 17.56 -16.03 -23.54
N GLU A 283 17.24 -17.33 -23.52
CA GLU A 283 15.94 -17.88 -23.04
C GLU A 283 15.82 -17.93 -21.50
N ASP A 284 16.75 -17.32 -20.78
CA ASP A 284 16.79 -17.31 -19.32
C ASP A 284 15.72 -16.39 -18.70
N ALA A 285 15.43 -16.60 -17.41
CA ALA A 285 14.45 -15.80 -16.68
C ALA A 285 14.73 -14.29 -16.79
N GLU A 286 13.69 -13.48 -16.94
CA GLU A 286 13.78 -12.05 -17.24
C GLU A 286 14.62 -11.27 -16.20
N ASP A 287 14.54 -11.65 -14.92
CA ASP A 287 15.33 -11.06 -13.84
C ASP A 287 16.83 -11.39 -13.92
N PHE A 288 17.20 -12.49 -14.57
CA PHE A 288 18.60 -12.86 -14.84
C PHE A 288 19.17 -12.06 -16.02
N VAL A 289 18.36 -11.88 -17.07
CA VAL A 289 18.76 -11.11 -18.26
C VAL A 289 18.77 -9.60 -17.96
N ARG A 290 17.96 -9.14 -17.01
CA ARG A 290 17.71 -7.70 -16.73
C ARG A 290 17.74 -7.40 -15.23
N PRO A 291 18.91 -7.42 -14.57
CA PRO A 291 18.99 -7.22 -13.13
C PRO A 291 18.58 -5.80 -12.72
N THR A 292 17.85 -5.70 -11.61
CA THR A 292 17.37 -4.43 -11.05
C THR A 292 18.51 -3.64 -10.39
N VAL A 293 18.56 -2.33 -10.64
CA VAL A 293 19.59 -1.46 -10.08
C VAL A 293 19.24 -1.12 -8.63
N LEU A 294 20.09 -1.54 -7.70
CA LEU A 294 19.99 -1.20 -6.28
C LEU A 294 21.14 -0.24 -5.89
N PRO A 295 20.87 1.07 -5.78
CA PRO A 295 21.88 2.06 -5.37
C PRO A 295 22.25 1.94 -3.89
N ASP A 296 23.34 2.62 -3.47
CA ASP A 296 23.69 2.68 -2.04
C ASP A 296 22.58 3.40 -1.27
N HIS A 297 21.87 2.62 -0.45
CA HIS A 297 20.75 3.08 0.33
C HIS A 297 20.68 2.30 1.63
N SER A 298 20.20 2.95 2.69
CA SER A 298 20.09 2.37 4.03
C SER A 298 19.20 1.12 4.06
N ILE A 299 18.13 1.10 3.26
CA ILE A 299 17.26 -0.09 3.06
C ILE A 299 18.00 -1.23 2.34
N VAL A 300 18.83 -0.93 1.34
CA VAL A 300 19.62 -1.93 0.61
C VAL A 300 20.64 -2.59 1.55
N ARG A 301 21.24 -1.83 2.47
CA ARG A 301 22.11 -2.40 3.52
C ARG A 301 21.36 -3.39 4.42
N ARG A 302 20.10 -3.11 4.76
CA ARG A 302 19.24 -4.04 5.51
C ARG A 302 18.88 -5.29 4.71
N LEU A 303 18.69 -5.17 3.40
CA LEU A 303 18.53 -6.33 2.51
C LEU A 303 19.78 -7.20 2.54
N ILE A 304 20.97 -6.60 2.36
CA ILE A 304 22.25 -7.30 2.40
C ILE A 304 22.45 -8.02 3.73
N GLU A 305 22.20 -7.33 4.85
CA GLU A 305 22.31 -7.91 6.20
C GLU A 305 21.35 -9.07 6.41
N TYR A 306 20.10 -8.94 5.95
CA TYR A 306 19.10 -10.00 6.03
C TYR A 306 19.51 -11.24 5.22
N THR A 307 19.95 -11.06 3.97
CA THR A 307 20.40 -12.16 3.13
C THR A 307 21.65 -12.83 3.71
N HIS A 308 22.61 -12.04 4.19
CA HIS A 308 23.83 -12.55 4.83
C HIS A 308 23.52 -13.42 6.07
N LYS A 309 22.61 -12.96 6.95
CA LYS A 309 22.17 -13.74 8.12
C LYS A 309 21.40 -15.00 7.73
N THR A 310 20.52 -14.90 6.73
CA THR A 310 19.72 -16.05 6.25
C THR A 310 20.61 -17.14 5.67
N LEU A 311 21.69 -16.75 4.99
CA LEU A 311 22.71 -17.65 4.44
C LEU A 311 23.77 -18.08 5.46
N GLN A 312 23.54 -17.88 6.77
CA GLN A 312 24.48 -18.25 7.83
C GLN A 312 25.88 -17.67 7.65
N HIS A 313 25.93 -16.37 7.33
CA HIS A 313 27.17 -15.61 7.11
C HIS A 313 28.00 -16.09 5.93
N ALA A 314 27.34 -16.54 4.86
CA ALA A 314 28.01 -16.93 3.62
C ALA A 314 28.93 -15.82 3.06
N GLY A 315 29.94 -16.23 2.30
CA GLY A 315 30.91 -15.32 1.71
C GLY A 315 30.27 -14.25 0.82
N VAL A 316 31.03 -13.19 0.54
CA VAL A 316 30.55 -12.01 -0.20
C VAL A 316 29.94 -12.39 -1.55
N GLN A 317 30.59 -13.27 -2.31
CA GLN A 317 30.10 -13.68 -3.64
C GLN A 317 28.77 -14.45 -3.57
N THR A 318 28.60 -15.33 -2.58
CA THR A 318 27.37 -16.09 -2.37
C THR A 318 26.22 -15.20 -1.91
N THR A 319 26.53 -14.22 -1.07
CA THR A 319 25.54 -13.23 -0.61
C THR A 319 25.10 -12.32 -1.77
N LEU A 320 26.05 -11.84 -2.58
CA LEU A 320 25.76 -11.01 -3.75
C LEU A 320 25.01 -11.78 -4.83
N SER A 321 25.34 -13.04 -5.10
CA SER A 321 24.57 -13.85 -6.05
C SER A 321 23.11 -13.98 -5.59
N GLN A 322 22.85 -14.25 -4.32
CA GLN A 322 21.46 -14.33 -3.84
C GLN A 322 20.70 -13.00 -3.88
N ILE A 323 21.41 -11.86 -3.88
CA ILE A 323 20.80 -10.51 -3.99
C ILE A 323 20.63 -10.10 -5.45
N HIS A 324 21.50 -10.54 -6.36
CA HIS A 324 21.39 -10.26 -7.79
C HIS A 324 20.27 -11.08 -8.44
N PHE A 325 19.98 -12.27 -7.90
CA PHE A 325 18.87 -13.13 -8.31
C PHE A 325 17.67 -12.91 -7.39
N ILE A 326 17.17 -11.67 -7.34
CA ILE A 326 15.85 -11.43 -6.74
C ILE A 326 14.86 -12.28 -7.55
N GLN A 327 14.10 -13.09 -6.81
CA GLN A 327 13.17 -14.15 -7.23
C GLN A 327 13.75 -15.56 -7.37
N ASP A 328 14.08 -16.16 -6.22
CA ASP A 328 13.51 -17.49 -5.99
C ASP A 328 12.01 -17.27 -5.73
N ILE A 329 11.17 -17.62 -6.71
CA ILE A 329 9.72 -17.73 -6.51
C ILE A 329 9.52 -18.80 -5.43
N LYS A 330 9.49 -18.38 -4.17
CA LYS A 330 8.80 -19.13 -3.14
C LYS A 330 7.32 -18.94 -3.43
N GLY A 331 6.79 -19.82 -4.28
CA GLY A 331 5.36 -20.04 -4.38
C GLY A 331 4.85 -20.42 -2.99
N ASN A 332 4.45 -19.42 -2.22
CA ASN A 332 3.60 -19.61 -1.05
C ASN A 332 2.17 -19.70 -1.59
N GLU A 333 1.83 -20.85 -2.14
CA GLU A 333 0.47 -21.34 -1.95
C GLU A 333 0.33 -21.59 -0.45
N THR A 334 -0.21 -20.61 0.27
CA THR A 334 -0.83 -20.86 1.57
C THR A 334 -2.02 -21.77 1.32
N VAL A 335 -1.79 -23.07 1.43
CA VAL A 335 -2.88 -24.05 1.52
C VAL A 335 -3.52 -23.81 2.88
N ASP A 336 -4.81 -23.49 2.87
CA ASP A 336 -5.63 -23.39 4.08
C ASP A 336 -5.28 -24.55 5.03
N LEU A 337 -4.83 -24.20 6.24
CA LEU A 337 -4.36 -25.12 7.27
C LEU A 337 -5.42 -26.14 7.71
N ASP A 338 -6.67 -25.97 7.28
CA ASP A 338 -7.81 -26.78 7.67
C ASP A 338 -8.00 -28.05 6.79
N ILE A 339 -7.20 -28.26 5.73
CA ILE A 339 -7.36 -29.42 4.79
C ILE A 339 -6.15 -30.37 4.80
N VAL A 340 -5.21 -30.21 5.74
CA VAL A 340 -3.98 -31.02 5.75
C VAL A 340 -4.21 -32.40 6.40
N ASP A 341 -4.76 -33.35 5.64
CA ASP A 341 -4.76 -34.77 6.05
C ASP A 341 -3.36 -35.41 5.85
N ALA A 342 -2.98 -36.34 6.72
CA ALA A 342 -1.70 -37.04 6.73
C ALA A 342 -1.36 -37.75 5.40
N ARG A 343 -2.38 -38.00 4.55
CA ARG A 343 -2.20 -38.53 3.19
C ARG A 343 -1.67 -37.47 2.21
N HIS A 344 -2.14 -36.23 2.29
CA HIS A 344 -1.70 -35.14 1.42
C HIS A 344 -0.24 -34.76 1.70
N LEU A 345 0.15 -34.68 2.98
CA LEU A 345 1.55 -34.44 3.38
C LEU A 345 2.49 -35.53 2.85
N ARG A 346 2.10 -36.81 3.02
CA ARG A 346 2.92 -37.94 2.53
C ARG A 346 3.05 -37.96 1.00
N LYS A 347 2.03 -37.50 0.27
CA LYS A 347 2.06 -37.40 -1.20
C LYS A 347 2.99 -36.26 -1.66
N ARG A 348 2.96 -35.11 -0.98
CA ARG A 348 3.84 -33.96 -1.27
C ARG A 348 5.31 -34.23 -0.92
N ILE A 349 5.58 -34.89 0.20
CA ILE A 349 6.94 -35.31 0.56
C ILE A 349 7.50 -36.26 -0.49
N ARG A 350 6.71 -37.25 -0.93
CA ARG A 350 7.12 -38.15 -2.01
C ARG A 350 7.41 -37.40 -3.31
N TYR A 351 6.56 -36.44 -3.70
CA TYR A 351 6.78 -35.62 -4.89
C TYR A 351 8.10 -34.83 -4.83
N LEU A 352 8.38 -34.15 -3.71
CA LEU A 352 9.63 -33.40 -3.54
C LEU A 352 10.87 -34.30 -3.52
N GLN A 353 10.76 -35.50 -2.94
CA GLN A 353 11.83 -36.50 -2.98
C GLN A 353 12.10 -36.98 -4.41
N THR A 354 11.03 -37.24 -5.19
CA THR A 354 11.14 -37.59 -6.61
C THR A 354 11.80 -36.46 -7.41
N LEU A 355 11.40 -35.22 -7.19
CA LEU A 355 11.96 -34.06 -7.89
C LEU A 355 13.46 -33.89 -7.60
N ARG A 356 13.87 -33.99 -6.33
CA ARG A 356 15.29 -33.93 -5.93
C ARG A 356 16.10 -35.08 -6.52
N PHE A 357 15.50 -36.27 -6.60
CA PHE A 357 16.14 -37.43 -7.22
C PHE A 357 16.33 -37.22 -8.73
N GLN A 358 15.29 -36.74 -9.44
CA GLN A 358 15.35 -36.45 -10.87
C GLN A 358 16.36 -35.35 -11.18
N LEU A 359 16.41 -34.29 -10.38
CA LEU A 359 17.35 -33.18 -10.58
C LEU A 359 18.80 -33.62 -10.36
N ARG A 360 19.06 -34.47 -9.36
CA ARG A 360 20.39 -35.09 -9.17
C ARG A 360 20.76 -36.05 -10.31
N GLN A 361 19.82 -36.83 -10.80
CA GLN A 361 20.03 -37.73 -11.94
C GLN A 361 20.40 -36.94 -13.20
N ARG A 362 19.67 -35.87 -13.52
CA ARG A 362 19.98 -34.99 -14.65
C ARG A 362 21.33 -34.30 -14.47
N PHE A 363 21.60 -33.72 -13.29
CA PHE A 363 22.89 -33.11 -13.01
C PHE A 363 24.07 -34.09 -13.15
N GLN A 364 23.90 -35.36 -12.75
CA GLN A 364 24.94 -36.38 -12.93
C GLN A 364 25.08 -36.86 -14.37
N ARG A 365 23.98 -37.01 -15.11
CA ARG A 365 23.97 -37.62 -16.45
C ARG A 365 24.17 -36.63 -17.58
N GLU A 366 23.81 -35.38 -17.38
CA GLU A 366 23.84 -34.35 -18.41
C GLU A 366 25.07 -33.48 -18.14
N TYR A 367 25.10 -32.77 -17.01
CA TYR A 367 26.19 -31.85 -16.70
C TYR A 367 27.53 -32.54 -16.37
N LEU A 368 27.56 -33.49 -15.42
CA LEU A 368 28.81 -34.17 -15.06
C LEU A 368 29.29 -35.14 -16.15
N ALA A 369 28.39 -35.73 -16.94
CA ALA A 369 28.79 -36.60 -18.05
C ALA A 369 29.38 -35.80 -19.21
N GLU A 370 28.89 -34.58 -19.48
CA GLU A 370 29.53 -33.64 -20.43
C GLU A 370 30.92 -33.22 -19.95
N LEU A 371 31.11 -33.02 -18.65
CA LEU A 371 32.41 -32.70 -18.07
C LEU A 371 33.43 -33.85 -18.18
N ILE A 372 32.97 -35.10 -18.09
CA ILE A 372 33.83 -36.30 -18.18
C ILE A 372 34.10 -36.70 -19.64
N ARG A 373 33.17 -36.41 -20.57
CA ARG A 373 33.28 -36.76 -22.00
C ARG A 373 33.91 -35.69 -22.88
N ASN A 374 34.75 -34.82 -22.33
CA ASN A 374 35.52 -33.88 -23.16
C ASN A 374 37.00 -34.30 -23.31
N PRO A 375 37.32 -35.35 -24.11
CA PRO A 375 38.70 -35.76 -24.38
C PRO A 375 39.50 -34.69 -25.17
N GLN A 376 38.84 -33.66 -25.69
CA GLN A 376 39.45 -32.54 -26.42
C GLN A 376 40.21 -31.55 -25.52
N LEU A 377 39.99 -31.55 -24.19
CA LEU A 377 40.75 -30.70 -23.25
C LEU A 377 42.24 -31.08 -23.17
N SER A 378 42.59 -32.33 -23.49
CA SER A 378 43.99 -32.75 -23.62
C SER A 378 44.64 -32.24 -24.92
N LEU A 379 43.86 -32.15 -26.01
CA LEU A 379 44.33 -31.70 -27.32
C LEU A 379 44.47 -30.17 -27.41
N LYS A 380 43.64 -29.39 -26.70
CA LYS A 380 43.73 -27.91 -26.65
C LYS A 380 44.96 -27.36 -25.89
N ARG A 381 45.75 -28.18 -25.19
CA ARG A 381 46.97 -27.72 -24.50
C ARG A 381 48.10 -27.31 -25.44
N HIS A 382 48.05 -27.75 -26.70
CA HIS A 382 49.10 -27.54 -27.69
C HIS A 382 48.80 -26.43 -28.71
N ASN A 383 47.61 -25.81 -28.66
CA ASN A 383 47.21 -24.73 -29.56
C ASN A 383 47.06 -23.40 -28.79
N LEU A 384 48.08 -23.02 -28.01
CA LEU A 384 48.12 -21.70 -27.39
C LEU A 384 48.59 -20.69 -28.44
N SER A 385 47.97 -19.51 -28.47
CA SER A 385 48.39 -18.39 -29.31
C SER A 385 48.80 -17.18 -28.46
N PRO A 386 49.76 -16.35 -28.92
CA PRO A 386 50.08 -15.09 -28.27
C PRO A 386 48.83 -14.21 -28.15
N GLY A 387 48.41 -13.91 -26.92
CA GLY A 387 47.20 -13.16 -26.65
C GLY A 387 46.19 -13.87 -25.74
N ASP A 388 46.24 -15.20 -25.67
CA ASP A 388 45.27 -16.02 -24.93
C ASP A 388 45.37 -15.86 -23.41
N ILE A 389 44.23 -15.97 -22.73
CA ILE A 389 44.14 -15.90 -21.26
C ILE A 389 44.11 -17.33 -20.69
N VAL A 390 45.05 -17.61 -19.80
CA VAL A 390 45.30 -18.95 -19.25
C VAL A 390 45.39 -18.92 -17.72
N LEU A 391 45.03 -20.03 -17.07
CA LEU A 391 45.28 -20.27 -15.66
C LEU A 391 46.64 -20.91 -15.43
N ILE A 392 47.37 -20.42 -14.43
CA ILE A 392 48.73 -20.85 -14.12
C ILE A 392 48.70 -21.76 -12.88
N GLY A 393 48.99 -23.04 -13.08
CA GLY A 393 49.07 -24.05 -12.04
C GLY A 393 50.12 -23.71 -10.97
N SER A 394 49.69 -23.69 -9.72
CA SER A 394 50.57 -23.58 -8.54
C SER A 394 50.25 -24.71 -7.56
N ASP A 395 51.27 -25.44 -7.14
CA ASP A 395 51.13 -26.60 -6.25
C ASP A 395 50.70 -26.17 -4.82
N ASN A 396 50.94 -24.91 -4.46
CA ASN A 396 50.71 -24.38 -3.11
C ASN A 396 49.32 -23.73 -2.92
N THR A 397 48.49 -23.66 -3.96
CA THR A 397 47.15 -23.07 -3.86
C THR A 397 46.11 -23.97 -4.51
N LYS A 398 44.90 -23.99 -3.93
CA LYS A 398 43.75 -24.70 -4.54
C LYS A 398 43.50 -24.14 -5.94
N ARG A 399 43.07 -24.99 -6.87
CA ARG A 399 42.85 -24.66 -8.29
C ARG A 399 41.99 -23.42 -8.53
N LEU A 400 41.01 -23.15 -7.66
CA LEU A 400 40.17 -21.96 -7.69
C LEU A 400 40.95 -20.64 -7.54
N ASN A 401 42.12 -20.70 -6.90
CA ASN A 401 43.00 -19.57 -6.56
C ASN A 401 44.26 -19.56 -7.43
N TRP A 402 44.27 -20.27 -8.56
CA TRP A 402 45.38 -20.20 -9.50
C TRP A 402 45.38 -18.85 -10.23
N PRO A 403 46.53 -18.18 -10.35
CA PRO A 403 46.59 -16.87 -10.98
C PRO A 403 46.31 -16.96 -12.49
N LEU A 404 45.60 -15.95 -12.99
CA LEU A 404 45.36 -15.73 -14.42
C LEU A 404 46.56 -15.01 -15.05
N GLY A 405 46.93 -15.40 -16.25
CA GLY A 405 47.97 -14.74 -17.04
C GLY A 405 47.62 -14.69 -18.52
N ARG A 406 48.17 -13.70 -19.22
CA ARG A 406 48.06 -13.58 -20.68
C ARG A 406 49.32 -14.11 -21.35
N VAL A 407 49.18 -14.94 -22.38
CA VAL A 407 50.30 -15.43 -23.19
C VAL A 407 50.91 -14.27 -23.98
N ILE A 408 52.19 -14.00 -23.75
CA ILE A 408 52.94 -12.98 -24.50
C ILE A 408 53.69 -13.64 -25.64
N GLU A 409 54.40 -14.72 -25.34
CA GLU A 409 55.36 -15.32 -26.26
C GLU A 409 55.54 -16.81 -25.94
N LEU A 410 55.65 -17.62 -27.00
CA LEU A 410 55.87 -19.06 -26.93
C LEU A 410 57.29 -19.35 -27.41
N PHE A 411 58.10 -20.02 -26.58
CA PHE A 411 59.47 -20.38 -26.96
C PHE A 411 59.51 -21.79 -27.54
N LYS A 412 59.91 -21.91 -28.81
CA LYS A 412 60.08 -23.19 -29.50
C LYS A 412 61.44 -23.81 -29.17
N GLY A 413 61.44 -25.07 -28.73
CA GLY A 413 62.66 -25.86 -28.52
C GLY A 413 63.20 -26.47 -29.83
N LYS A 414 64.39 -27.09 -29.76
CA LYS A 414 65.05 -27.74 -30.92
C LYS A 414 64.22 -28.84 -31.59
N ASP A 415 63.27 -29.45 -30.86
CA ASP A 415 62.42 -30.53 -31.36
C ASP A 415 61.01 -30.06 -31.79
N ASN A 416 60.84 -28.76 -32.07
CA ASN A 416 59.59 -28.14 -32.53
C ASN A 416 58.39 -28.27 -31.55
N ILE A 417 58.65 -28.68 -30.31
CA ILE A 417 57.73 -28.64 -29.17
C ILE A 417 57.94 -27.32 -28.44
N GLU A 418 56.88 -26.71 -27.92
CA GLU A 418 56.89 -25.45 -27.15
C GLU A 418 56.92 -25.73 -25.64
N PRO A 419 58.10 -25.94 -25.01
CA PRO A 419 58.16 -26.37 -23.63
C PRO A 419 57.80 -25.27 -22.63
N VAL A 420 57.94 -23.99 -23.01
CA VAL A 420 57.94 -22.87 -22.07
C VAL A 420 57.21 -21.65 -22.65
N VAL A 421 56.35 -21.05 -21.82
CA VAL A 421 55.52 -19.90 -22.17
C VAL A 421 55.87 -18.70 -21.30
N ARG A 422 56.02 -17.52 -21.91
CA ARG A 422 56.13 -16.24 -21.20
C ARG A 422 54.75 -15.63 -21.02
N LEU A 423 54.39 -15.33 -19.78
CA LEU A 423 53.07 -14.89 -19.37
C LEU A 423 53.14 -13.55 -18.66
N ARG A 424 52.20 -12.65 -18.97
CA ARG A 424 51.97 -11.44 -18.18
C ARG A 424 50.95 -11.73 -17.11
N VAL A 425 51.33 -11.59 -15.85
CA VAL A 425 50.45 -11.64 -14.68
C VAL A 425 50.34 -10.24 -14.07
N ALA A 426 49.38 -10.05 -13.15
CA ALA A 426 49.13 -8.73 -12.54
C ALA A 426 50.37 -8.10 -11.88
N ASN A 427 51.30 -8.91 -11.40
CA ASN A 427 52.49 -8.47 -10.64
C ASN A 427 53.79 -8.54 -11.46
N GLY A 428 53.74 -8.71 -12.78
CA GLY A 428 54.92 -8.75 -13.64
C GLY A 428 54.87 -9.85 -14.70
N GLU A 429 56.02 -10.23 -15.24
CA GLU A 429 56.14 -11.30 -16.22
C GLU A 429 56.74 -12.55 -15.58
N ILE A 430 56.15 -13.70 -15.86
CA ILE A 430 56.64 -14.98 -15.39
C ILE A 430 56.78 -15.97 -16.53
N ILE A 431 57.76 -16.84 -16.41
CA ILE A 431 58.04 -17.90 -17.37
C ILE A 431 57.65 -19.23 -16.71
N ARG A 432 56.83 -20.02 -17.40
CA ARG A 432 56.33 -21.30 -16.88
C ARG A 432 56.30 -22.39 -17.95
N PRO A 433 56.53 -23.66 -17.58
CA PRO A 433 56.35 -24.77 -18.50
C PRO A 433 54.91 -24.86 -18.97
N ILE A 434 54.69 -25.19 -20.25
CA ILE A 434 53.34 -25.30 -20.85
C ILE A 434 52.45 -26.32 -20.10
N GLN A 435 53.05 -27.33 -19.48
CA GLN A 435 52.36 -28.35 -18.69
C GLN A 435 51.63 -27.80 -17.46
N ARG A 436 52.05 -26.63 -16.97
CA ARG A 436 51.41 -25.94 -15.84
C ARG A 436 50.43 -24.86 -16.29
N ILE A 437 50.15 -24.77 -17.59
CA ILE A 437 49.27 -23.77 -18.18
C ILE A 437 47.97 -24.43 -18.61
N TYR A 438 46.85 -23.84 -18.19
CA TYR A 438 45.52 -24.37 -18.42
C TYR A 438 44.68 -23.33 -19.17
N PRO A 439 44.34 -23.56 -20.46
CA PRO A 439 43.48 -22.65 -21.20
C PRO A 439 42.07 -22.62 -20.60
N LEU A 440 41.43 -21.45 -20.66
CA LEU A 440 40.03 -21.29 -20.29
C LEU A 440 39.13 -21.80 -21.42
N GLU A 441 37.91 -22.23 -21.09
CA GLU A 441 36.99 -22.89 -22.03
C GLU A 441 36.38 -21.95 -23.09
N ILE A 442 36.82 -20.70 -23.18
CA ILE A 442 36.27 -19.66 -24.06
C ILE A 442 37.31 -19.32 -25.13
N ASP A 443 37.04 -19.71 -26.38
CA ASP A 443 37.88 -19.40 -27.53
C ASP A 443 37.48 -18.03 -28.12
N SER A 444 38.44 -17.12 -28.24
CA SER A 444 38.26 -15.75 -28.74
C SER A 444 37.72 -15.70 -30.19
N ALA A 445 37.80 -16.82 -30.94
CA ALA A 445 37.53 -16.89 -32.38
C ALA A 445 36.10 -17.34 -32.74
N GLU A 446 35.25 -17.77 -31.80
CA GLU A 446 33.89 -18.24 -32.11
C GLU A 446 32.88 -17.10 -32.34
N PHE A 447 33.24 -15.84 -32.08
CA PHE A 447 32.35 -14.68 -32.24
C PHE A 447 32.05 -14.26 -33.69
N THR A 448 32.74 -14.81 -34.70
CA THR A 448 32.64 -14.33 -36.10
C THR A 448 31.84 -15.22 -37.05
N LYS A 449 31.27 -16.35 -36.61
CA LYS A 449 30.63 -17.34 -37.51
C LYS A 449 29.11 -17.48 -37.45
N SER A 450 28.39 -16.71 -36.64
CA SER A 450 26.92 -16.86 -36.50
C SER A 450 26.15 -15.58 -36.81
N VAL A 451 26.05 -15.23 -38.09
CA VAL A 451 24.89 -14.49 -38.61
C VAL A 451 24.42 -15.20 -39.89
N PRO A 452 23.35 -16.00 -39.83
CA PRO A 452 22.60 -16.35 -41.02
C PRO A 452 21.51 -15.32 -41.30
N GLU A 453 21.50 -14.89 -42.55
CA GLU A 453 20.46 -14.13 -43.25
C GLU A 453 19.09 -14.85 -43.20
N LYS A 454 18.04 -14.02 -43.27
CA LYS A 454 16.62 -14.28 -43.59
C LYS A 454 15.63 -14.19 -42.43
N VAL A 455 14.94 -13.05 -42.40
CA VAL A 455 13.47 -13.03 -42.31
C VAL A 455 12.96 -11.98 -43.31
N GLU A 456 12.43 -12.45 -44.44
CA GLU A 456 11.61 -11.64 -45.35
C GLU A 456 10.15 -11.60 -44.87
N SER A 457 9.59 -10.39 -45.00
CA SER A 457 8.20 -9.99 -45.27
C SER A 457 7.03 -10.52 -44.40
N ALA A 458 6.35 -9.59 -43.73
CA ALA A 458 4.98 -9.22 -44.12
C ALA A 458 4.65 -7.80 -43.60
N THR A 459 4.29 -6.96 -44.55
CA THR A 459 4.03 -5.52 -44.53
C THR A 459 2.61 -5.19 -44.09
N GLU A 460 2.38 -4.02 -43.49
CA GLU A 460 1.23 -3.11 -43.71
C GLU A 460 1.52 -1.80 -42.94
N THR A 461 2.20 -0.84 -43.60
CA THR A 461 1.65 0.41 -44.20
C THR A 461 1.16 1.44 -43.19
N ILE A 462 1.93 2.50 -42.98
CA ILE A 462 1.45 3.90 -43.02
C ILE A 462 2.54 4.74 -43.68
N ASP A 463 2.10 5.48 -44.70
CA ASP A 463 2.83 6.31 -45.65
C ASP A 463 3.41 7.61 -45.05
N ASP A 464 4.39 8.13 -45.80
CA ASP A 464 4.76 9.54 -46.05
C ASP A 464 5.16 10.46 -44.88
N VAL A 465 6.40 10.97 -44.92
CA VAL A 465 6.72 12.31 -45.49
C VAL A 465 8.24 12.45 -45.66
N ASP A 466 8.63 12.61 -46.93
CA ASP A 466 9.72 13.37 -47.56
C ASP A 466 11.06 13.66 -46.83
N HIS A 467 12.09 13.06 -47.43
CA HIS A 467 13.30 13.69 -47.99
C HIS A 467 13.78 15.04 -47.44
N GLU A 468 15.05 15.06 -46.99
CA GLU A 468 16.06 15.89 -47.66
C GLU A 468 17.46 15.26 -47.52
N HIS A 469 18.20 15.28 -48.62
CA HIS A 469 19.49 14.63 -48.83
C HIS A 469 20.53 15.71 -49.20
N ILE A 470 21.80 15.34 -48.99
CA ILE A 470 23.08 15.87 -49.52
C ILE A 470 23.52 17.27 -49.03
N PRO A 471 24.83 17.63 -49.09
CA PRO A 471 26.06 16.85 -49.32
C PRO A 471 27.24 17.18 -48.34
N PRO A 472 28.41 16.53 -48.51
CA PRO A 472 29.55 16.50 -47.57
C PRO A 472 30.64 17.55 -47.92
N GLU A 473 31.84 17.36 -47.30
CA GLU A 473 33.11 18.10 -47.47
C GLU A 473 33.30 19.22 -46.42
N GLU A 474 34.46 19.50 -45.81
CA GLU A 474 35.85 19.11 -46.07
C GLU A 474 36.73 19.42 -44.84
N GLN A 475 38.01 19.09 -44.96
CA GLN A 475 39.07 18.95 -43.96
C GLN A 475 39.68 20.26 -43.41
N SER A 476 40.65 20.11 -42.50
CA SER A 476 41.64 21.06 -41.95
C SER A 476 41.19 21.83 -40.68
N GLU A 477 42.00 22.12 -39.66
CA GLU A 477 43.42 21.96 -39.44
C GLU A 477 43.71 22.03 -37.92
N THR A 478 44.81 21.42 -37.52
CA THR A 478 45.41 21.38 -36.17
C THR A 478 45.74 22.73 -35.55
N LEU A 479 45.49 22.91 -34.24
CA LEU A 479 46.36 23.70 -33.36
C LEU A 479 46.42 23.11 -31.94
N ARG A 480 47.64 22.71 -31.53
CA ARG A 480 48.04 22.34 -30.16
C ARG A 480 48.37 23.61 -29.38
N ILE A 481 47.85 23.76 -28.15
CA ILE A 481 48.49 24.54 -27.08
C ILE A 481 48.38 23.77 -25.76
N GLU A 482 49.52 23.69 -25.10
CA GLU A 482 49.85 22.89 -23.92
C GLU A 482 49.20 23.41 -22.63
N GLN A 483 48.81 22.51 -21.72
CA GLN A 483 48.56 22.82 -20.32
C GLN A 483 49.44 21.95 -19.42
N SER A 484 50.29 22.63 -18.65
CA SER A 484 51.11 22.13 -17.57
C SER A 484 50.23 21.75 -16.36
N GLN A 485 50.30 20.48 -15.92
CA GLN A 485 49.67 20.03 -14.68
C GLN A 485 50.71 19.70 -13.60
N SER A 486 50.47 20.24 -12.42
CA SER A 486 51.25 20.11 -11.20
C SER A 486 51.18 18.69 -10.59
N VAL A 487 52.34 18.14 -10.24
CA VAL A 487 52.48 16.77 -9.71
C VAL A 487 52.06 16.71 -8.24
N LYS A 488 51.02 15.93 -7.92
CA LYS A 488 50.62 15.61 -6.54
C LYS A 488 51.67 14.68 -5.87
N LYS A 489 52.12 15.05 -4.67
CA LYS A 489 53.04 14.27 -3.81
C LYS A 489 52.31 13.71 -2.59
N THR A 490 52.79 12.60 -2.02
CA THR A 490 52.28 12.04 -0.77
C THR A 490 52.79 12.82 0.46
N ARG A 491 52.23 12.55 1.65
CA ARG A 491 52.62 13.20 2.92
C ARG A 491 54.08 12.92 3.36
N PHE A 492 54.80 12.05 2.66
CA PHE A 492 56.24 11.79 2.84
C PHE A 492 57.07 12.15 1.59
N GLY A 493 56.56 13.04 0.73
CA GLY A 493 57.33 13.68 -0.35
C GLY A 493 57.54 12.86 -1.62
N ARG A 494 57.02 11.64 -1.72
CA ARG A 494 57.12 10.82 -2.94
C ARG A 494 56.08 11.27 -3.99
N ARG A 495 56.49 11.37 -5.26
CA ARG A 495 55.59 11.69 -6.39
C ARG A 495 54.59 10.56 -6.58
N ILE A 496 53.31 10.89 -6.75
CA ILE A 496 52.27 9.91 -7.08
C ILE A 496 52.33 9.69 -8.60
N VAL A 497 52.68 8.48 -9.03
CA VAL A 497 52.58 8.05 -10.43
C VAL A 497 51.18 7.49 -10.64
N PRO A 498 50.32 8.08 -11.51
CA PRO A 498 49.03 7.50 -11.83
C PRO A 498 49.24 6.20 -12.60
N VAL A 499 48.50 5.16 -12.23
CA VAL A 499 48.51 3.86 -12.94
C VAL A 499 47.83 4.06 -14.29
N LYS A 500 48.57 3.87 -15.38
CA LYS A 500 47.99 3.84 -16.74
C LYS A 500 47.02 2.67 -16.84
N ARG A 501 45.74 2.96 -17.15
CA ARG A 501 44.83 1.93 -17.65
C ARG A 501 45.30 1.50 -19.03
N LEU A 502 45.29 0.20 -19.28
CA LEU A 502 45.43 -0.35 -20.62
C LEU A 502 44.20 0.07 -21.42
N ASP A 503 44.40 0.79 -22.51
CA ASP A 503 43.42 0.85 -23.59
C ASP A 503 43.47 -0.53 -24.26
N LEU A 504 42.35 -1.24 -24.23
CA LEU A 504 42.13 -2.49 -24.97
C LEU A 504 41.51 -2.17 -26.32
#